data_AF-A0A7C1IVG0-F1
#
_entry.id   AF-A0A7C1IVG0-F1
#
_cell.length_a   1.000
_cell.length_b   1.000
_cell.length_c   1.000
_cell.angle_alpha   90.00
_cell.angle_beta   90.00
_cell.angle_gamma   90.00
#
_symmetry.space_group_name_H-M   'P 1'
#
loop_
_entity.id
_entity.type
_entity.pdbx_description
1 polymer ?
#
loop_
_entity_poly.entity_id
_entity_poly.type
_entity_poly.pdbx_seq_one_letter_code
_entity_poly.pdbx_strand_id
1 'polypeptide(L)' 'MQNGLYWDSSYEIVLSLIEAYPDVDVELVGMEQLLSLIVSLPNFADDPALVNEGILKDILREWYEEVTAT' A
#
# COMPACT_ATOMS: atom_id res chain seq x y z
N MET A 1 13.69 12.55 8.69
CA MET A 1 13.50 11.22 9.30
C MET A 1 12.39 10.59 8.49
N GLN A 2 12.65 9.57 7.68
CA GLN A 2 11.54 8.79 7.14
C GLN A 2 10.92 8.09 8.35
N ASN A 3 9.67 8.41 8.69
CA ASN A 3 8.91 7.63 9.64
C ASN A 3 8.69 6.25 9.00
N GLY A 4 8.76 5.18 9.79
CA GLY A 4 8.44 3.84 9.28
C GLY A 4 6.98 3.76 8.84
N LEU A 5 6.70 2.99 7.79
CA LEU A 5 5.34 2.72 7.34
C LEU A 5 4.75 1.61 8.20
N TYR A 6 3.63 1.92 8.85
CA TYR A 6 2.85 0.99 9.67
C TYR A 6 1.48 0.76 9.05
N TRP A 7 0.82 -0.36 9.38
CA TRP A 7 -0.46 -0.73 8.80
C TRP A 7 -1.59 0.29 9.04
N ASP A 8 -1.46 1.13 10.07
CA ASP A 8 -2.39 2.22 10.39
C ASP A 8 -2.13 3.51 9.59
N SER A 9 -1.05 3.56 8.82
CA SER A 9 -0.57 4.72 8.05
C SER A 9 -0.91 4.56 6.57
N SER A 10 -2.18 4.24 6.26
CA SER A 10 -2.64 3.85 4.92
C SER A 10 -2.28 4.87 3.83
N TYR A 11 -2.48 6.16 4.10
CA TYR A 11 -2.12 7.24 3.17
C TYR A 11 -0.63 7.27 2.82
N GLU A 12 0.25 7.15 3.82
CA GLU A 12 1.70 7.15 3.60
C GLU A 12 2.16 5.90 2.83
N ILE A 13 1.52 4.76 3.08
CA ILE A 13 1.73 3.54 2.30
C ILE A 13 1.33 3.78 0.84
N VAL A 14 0.16 4.37 0.59
CA VAL A 14 -0.34 4.63 -0.78
C VAL A 14 0.60 5.56 -1.55
N LEU A 15 1.03 6.67 -0.94
CA LEU A 15 2.02 7.56 -1.58
C LEU A 15 3.31 6.81 -1.93
N SER A 16 3.80 5.99 -1.02
CA SER A 16 5.00 5.16 -1.25
C SER A 16 4.79 4.13 -2.37
N LEU A 17 3.60 3.55 -2.49
CA LEU A 17 3.24 2.62 -3.57
C LEU A 17 3.20 3.32 -4.93
N ILE A 18 2.60 4.52 -5.01
CA ILE A 18 2.55 5.32 -6.23
C ILE A 18 3.96 5.71 -6.68
N GLU A 19 4.82 6.14 -5.76
CA GLU A 19 6.20 6.49 -6.06
C GLU A 19 7.04 5.27 -6.48
N ALA A 20 6.89 4.13 -5.80
CA ALA A 20 7.70 2.93 -6.05
C ALA A 20 7.22 2.12 -7.25
N TYR A 21 5.93 2.16 -7.56
CA TYR A 21 5.28 1.31 -8.56
C TYR A 21 4.32 2.11 -9.47
N PRO A 22 4.81 3.13 -10.19
CA PRO A 22 3.96 4.04 -10.98
C PRO A 22 3.26 3.36 -12.17
N ASP A 23 3.78 2.22 -12.64
CA ASP A 23 3.26 1.48 -13.79
C ASP A 23 2.31 0.33 -13.40
N VAL A 24 2.00 0.17 -12.10
CA VAL A 24 1.06 -0.87 -11.64
C VAL A 24 -0.38 -0.43 -11.90
N ASP A 25 -1.12 -1.27 -12.61
CA ASP A 25 -2.56 -1.12 -12.78
C ASP A 25 -3.29 -1.54 -11.51
N VAL A 26 -3.69 -0.56 -10.71
CA VAL A 26 -4.34 -0.75 -9.40
C VAL A 26 -5.64 -1.55 -9.51
N GLU A 27 -6.37 -1.48 -10.63
CA GLU A 27 -7.61 -2.23 -10.82
C GLU A 27 -7.38 -3.75 -10.91
N LEU A 28 -6.17 -4.17 -11.28
CA LEU A 28 -5.79 -5.57 -11.45
C LEU A 28 -5.03 -6.14 -10.25
N VAL A 29 -4.74 -5.33 -9.23
CA VAL A 29 -3.97 -5.76 -8.05
C VAL A 29 -4.82 -6.67 -7.14
N GLY A 30 -4.36 -7.90 -6.97
CA GLY A 30 -4.92 -8.84 -5.99
C GLY A 30 -4.35 -8.65 -4.58
N MET A 31 -5.01 -9.21 -3.56
CA MET A 31 -4.62 -9.05 -2.15
C MET A 31 -3.20 -9.58 -1.85
N GLU A 32 -2.82 -10.73 -2.40
CA GLU A 32 -1.47 -11.29 -2.21
C GLU A 32 -0.39 -10.41 -2.87
N GLN A 33 -0.70 -9.86 -4.05
CA GLN A 33 0.19 -8.93 -4.74
C GLN A 33 0.32 -7.64 -3.94
N LEU A 34 -0.79 -7.06 -3.47
CA LEU A 34 -0.77 -5.84 -2.67
C LEU A 34 0.06 -6.01 -1.40
N LEU A 35 -0.13 -7.11 -0.67
CA LEU A 35 0.67 -7.43 0.50
C LEU A 35 2.16 -7.48 0.14
N SER A 36 2.51 -8.19 -0.93
CA SER A 36 3.90 -8.31 -1.41
C SER A 36 4.52 -6.94 -1.75
N LEU A 37 3.76 -6.07 -2.42
CA LEU A 37 4.21 -4.71 -2.77
C LEU A 37 4.46 -3.88 -1.51
N ILE A 38 3.54 -3.88 -0.55
CA ILE A 38 3.65 -3.09 0.68
C ILE A 38 4.84 -3.55 1.53
N VAL A 39 5.00 -4.85 1.77
CA VAL A 39 6.11 -5.36 2.60
C VAL A 39 7.47 -5.23 1.91
N SER A 40 7.48 -5.03 0.59
CA SER A 40 8.71 -4.78 -0.19
C SER A 40 9.11 -3.30 -0.19
N LEU A 41 8.29 -2.39 0.35
CA LEU A 41 8.64 -0.98 0.45
C LEU A 41 9.84 -0.80 1.39
N PRO A 42 10.84 0.03 1.04
CA PRO A 42 12.09 0.15 1.79
C PRO A 42 11.90 0.70 3.21
N ASN A 43 10.77 1.37 3.49
CA ASN A 43 10.45 1.95 4.79
C ASN A 43 9.36 1.19 5.54
N PHE A 44 8.91 0.03 5.05
CA PHE A 44 7.93 -0.79 5.77
C PHE A 44 8.52 -1.27 7.10
N ALA A 45 7.81 -0.97 8.20
CA ALA A 45 8.33 -1.13 9.56
C ALA A 45 7.39 -1.90 10.50
N ASP A 46 6.31 -2.48 9.97
CA ASP A 46 5.33 -3.27 10.73
C ASP A 46 5.55 -4.78 10.59
N ASP A 47 4.79 -5.57 11.35
CA ASP A 47 4.76 -7.02 11.21
C ASP A 47 3.77 -7.42 10.09
N PRO A 48 4.23 -8.10 9.02
CA PRO A 48 3.35 -8.62 7.97
C PRO A 48 2.23 -9.54 8.48
N ALA A 49 2.41 -10.20 9.63
CA ALA A 49 1.41 -11.10 10.21
C ALA A 49 0.22 -10.37 10.86
N LEU A 50 0.32 -9.05 11.11
CA LEU A 50 -0.78 -8.24 11.67
C LEU A 50 -1.81 -7.81 10.64
N VAL A 51 -1.49 -7.96 9.35
CA VAL A 51 -2.38 -7.57 8.27
C VAL A 51 -3.62 -8.45 8.22
N ASN A 52 -4.74 -7.87 7.79
CA ASN A 52 -5.95 -8.60 7.45
C ASN A 52 -6.55 -8.03 6.17
N GLU A 53 -7.54 -8.74 5.60
CA GLU A 53 -8.20 -8.30 4.37
C GLU A 53 -8.85 -6.91 4.46
N GLY A 54 -9.28 -6.49 5.65
CA GLY A 54 -9.86 -5.16 5.85
C GLY A 54 -8.83 -4.06 5.59
N ILE A 55 -7.66 -4.17 6.23
CA ILE A 55 -6.54 -3.24 6.05
C ILE A 55 -6.12 -3.18 4.58
N LEU A 56 -5.93 -4.33 3.94
CA LEU A 56 -5.54 -4.38 2.53
C LEU A 56 -6.60 -3.77 1.61
N LYS A 57 -7.89 -3.99 1.87
CA LYS A 57 -8.98 -3.37 1.09
C LYS A 57 -9.04 -1.86 1.28
N ASP A 58 -8.81 -1.36 2.50
CA ASP A 58 -8.78 0.07 2.77
C ASP A 58 -7.62 0.75 2.03
N ILE A 59 -6.41 0.15 2.08
CA ILE A 59 -5.24 0.64 1.32
C ILE A 59 -5.49 0.56 -0.19
N LEU A 60 -6.05 -0.54 -0.71
CA LEU A 60 -6.33 -0.69 -2.14
C LEU A 60 -7.34 0.34 -2.64
N ARG A 61 -8.40 0.60 -1.86
CA ARG A 61 -9.39 1.64 -2.16
C ARG A 61 -8.73 3.00 -2.20
N GLU A 62 -7.93 3.35 -1.19
CA GLU A 62 -7.25 4.63 -1.12
C GLU A 62 -6.25 4.81 -2.27
N TRP A 63 -5.51 3.75 -2.64
CA TRP A 63 -4.65 3.77 -3.82
C TRP A 63 -5.44 4.02 -5.10
N TYR A 64 -6.58 3.33 -5.26
CA TYR A 64 -7.46 3.54 -6.41
C TYR A 64 -8.00 4.97 -6.48
N GLU A 65 -8.43 5.53 -5.35
CA GLU A 65 -8.92 6.91 -5.26
C GLU A 65 -7.83 7.92 -5.67
N GLU A 66 -6.60 7.76 -5.18
CA GLU A 66 -5.49 8.66 -5.52
C GLU A 66 -5.11 8.61 -7.01
N VAL A 67 -5.09 7.42 -7.65
CA VAL A 67 -4.74 7.31 -9.07
C VAL A 67 -5.86 7.74 -10.01
N THR A 68 -7.13 7.67 -9.58
CA THR A 68 -8.30 8.06 -10.40
C THR A 68 -8.75 9.49 -10.19
N ALA A 69 -8.35 10.13 -9.07
CA ALA A 69 -8.63 11.54 -8.80
C ALA A 69 -7.82 12.53 -9.67
N THR A 70 -6.91 12.03 -10.53
CA THR A 70 -6.01 12.81 -11.39
C THR A 70 -6.33 12.60 -12.88
#